data_AF-A0A2P1PRR3-F1
#
_entry.id   AF-A0A2P1PRR3-F1
#
_cell.length_a   1.000
_cell.length_b   1.000
_cell.length_c   1.000
_cell.angle_alpha   90.00
_cell.angle_beta   90.00
_cell.angle_gamma   90.00
#
_symmetry.space_group_name_H-M   'P 1'
#
loop_
_entity.id
_entity.type
_entity.pdbx_description
1 polymer ?
#
loop_
_entity_poly.entity_id
_entity_poly.type
_entity_poly.pdbx_seq_one_letter_code
_entity_poly.pdbx_strand_id
1 'polypeptide(L)'
;MHFAKADAAVGHTHAVVGGPSQRKQCPIVDLEHLIKESRLKADLLVTPGDMTLKSCRVGLEAAWARIEKFSKLLDAGNFAAATGNHDIMSRSGADEPEIWETLKRLNPQYPCPTLDEVERLRYWADHFSVIDEESYRVVLFNSCNCHARGSNEFERGRITDYTLTKITERISAAKGSKLNILLCHHHPSKLPDVSARFPDYSEMIHGDALLRAIEETEQSWIVIHGHKHLPNLSYAKGGAASSVIFSCGSFSAALPPEFLPGTANQFYILDFDLDSAAMGAVRGTVESWDWCLGAGWSKASFDDQRRNRIVREGLNKSRNFWLDTGVAARLFQHGPDEFR
;
A
#
# COMPACT_ATOMS: atom_id res chain seq x y z
N MET A 1 -4.64 3.59 -6.38
CA MET A 1 -5.56 3.44 -7.55
C MET A 1 -5.75 4.80 -8.20
N HIS A 2 -5.33 5.15 -9.42
CA HIS A 2 -5.33 6.57 -9.83
C HIS A 2 -6.63 7.01 -10.55
N PHE A 3 -7.75 7.31 -9.88
CA PHE A 3 -8.93 7.81 -10.60
C PHE A 3 -8.80 9.27 -11.07
N ALA A 4 -9.28 9.58 -12.28
CA ALA A 4 -9.34 10.96 -12.78
C ALA A 4 -10.65 11.24 -13.54
N LYS A 5 -11.07 12.51 -13.59
CA LYS A 5 -12.08 12.97 -14.56
C LYS A 5 -11.53 12.88 -15.99
N ALA A 6 -12.41 12.72 -16.97
CA ALA A 6 -12.04 12.51 -18.37
C ALA A 6 -11.12 13.60 -18.96
N ASP A 7 -11.34 14.86 -18.60
CA ASP A 7 -10.54 16.01 -19.01
C ASP A 7 -9.14 16.06 -18.38
N ALA A 8 -8.96 15.45 -17.21
CA ALA A 8 -7.70 15.41 -16.46
C ALA A 8 -6.92 14.09 -16.63
N ALA A 9 -7.50 13.09 -17.29
CA ALA A 9 -7.00 11.71 -17.28
C ALA A 9 -6.00 11.36 -18.39
N VAL A 10 -5.99 12.10 -19.50
CA VAL A 10 -5.28 11.71 -20.73
C VAL A 10 -3.80 11.46 -20.44
N GLY A 11 -3.35 10.22 -20.65
CA GLY A 11 -1.95 9.81 -20.48
C GLY A 11 -1.47 9.64 -19.03
N HIS A 12 -2.34 9.78 -18.02
CA HIS A 12 -1.96 9.72 -16.60
C HIS A 12 -2.56 8.53 -15.85
N THR A 13 -3.68 7.98 -16.33
CA THR A 13 -4.34 6.84 -15.71
C THR A 13 -5.20 6.03 -16.68
N HIS A 14 -5.38 4.75 -16.37
CA HIS A 14 -6.31 3.84 -17.03
C HIS A 14 -7.69 3.79 -16.34
N ALA A 15 -7.87 4.46 -15.19
CA ALA A 15 -9.12 4.52 -14.44
C ALA A 15 -9.77 5.92 -14.55
N VAL A 16 -10.62 6.09 -15.57
CA VAL A 16 -11.26 7.39 -15.87
C VAL A 16 -12.74 7.37 -15.48
N VAL A 17 -13.17 8.36 -14.71
CA VAL A 17 -14.59 8.54 -14.38
C VAL A 17 -15.36 8.89 -15.65
N GLY A 18 -16.37 8.07 -15.97
CA GLY A 18 -17.14 8.18 -17.22
C GLY A 18 -16.38 7.72 -18.46
N GLY A 19 -15.17 7.19 -18.30
CA GLY A 19 -14.37 6.62 -19.39
C GLY A 19 -14.80 5.21 -19.80
N PRO A 20 -13.96 4.50 -20.58
CA PRO A 20 -14.27 3.17 -21.09
C PRO A 20 -14.69 2.22 -19.97
N SER A 21 -15.89 1.66 -20.10
CA SER A 21 -16.44 0.64 -19.20
C SER A 21 -16.34 -0.77 -19.78
N GLN A 22 -15.56 -0.94 -20.85
CA GLN A 22 -15.41 -2.20 -21.56
C GLN A 22 -14.27 -3.04 -20.97
N ARG A 23 -14.44 -4.37 -21.05
CA ARG A 23 -13.38 -5.31 -20.68
C ARG A 23 -12.10 -5.06 -21.50
N LYS A 24 -10.97 -5.35 -20.88
CA LYS A 24 -9.60 -5.22 -21.42
C LYS A 24 -9.20 -3.79 -21.76
N GLN A 25 -9.97 -2.81 -21.33
CA GLN A 25 -9.69 -1.37 -21.51
C GLN A 25 -9.63 -0.62 -20.19
N CYS A 26 -10.14 -1.20 -19.10
CA CYS A 26 -10.23 -0.57 -17.80
C CYS A 26 -9.91 -1.58 -16.69
N PRO A 27 -8.83 -1.37 -15.91
CA PRO A 27 -8.42 -2.31 -14.85
C PRO A 27 -9.51 -2.51 -13.78
N ILE A 28 -10.37 -1.50 -13.59
CA ILE A 28 -11.46 -1.56 -12.62
C ILE A 28 -12.52 -2.56 -13.07
N VAL A 29 -12.97 -2.46 -14.31
CA VAL A 29 -13.97 -3.39 -14.88
C VAL A 29 -13.39 -4.79 -14.96
N ASP A 30 -12.14 -4.91 -15.39
CA ASP A 30 -11.48 -6.21 -15.50
C ASP A 30 -11.31 -6.89 -14.14
N LEU A 31 -11.05 -6.14 -13.06
CA LEU A 31 -10.95 -6.73 -11.73
C LEU A 31 -12.31 -7.27 -11.25
N GLU A 32 -13.42 -6.55 -11.51
CA GLU A 32 -14.75 -7.06 -11.16
C GLU A 32 -15.05 -8.40 -11.84
N HIS A 33 -14.65 -8.55 -13.10
CA HIS A 33 -14.78 -9.80 -13.83
C HIS A 33 -13.88 -10.88 -13.25
N LEU A 34 -12.61 -10.56 -13.01
CA LEU A 34 -11.65 -11.52 -12.48
C LEU A 34 -12.08 -12.06 -11.10
N ILE A 35 -12.53 -11.19 -10.19
CA ILE A 35 -13.01 -11.60 -8.86
C ILE A 35 -14.14 -12.62 -9.00
N LYS A 36 -15.11 -12.37 -9.89
CA LYS A 36 -16.26 -13.26 -10.10
C LYS A 36 -15.87 -14.57 -10.77
N GLU A 37 -15.08 -14.50 -11.83
CA GLU A 37 -14.67 -15.66 -12.64
C GLU A 37 -13.74 -16.58 -11.85
N SER A 38 -12.77 -16.01 -11.13
CA SER A 38 -11.80 -16.76 -10.30
C SER A 38 -12.30 -17.01 -8.88
N ARG A 39 -13.46 -16.47 -8.50
CA ARG A 39 -14.05 -16.55 -7.15
C ARG A 39 -13.06 -16.12 -6.08
N LEU A 40 -12.36 -15.00 -6.32
CA LEU A 40 -11.41 -14.46 -5.36
C LEU A 40 -12.13 -14.04 -4.08
N LYS A 41 -11.48 -14.26 -2.94
CA LYS A 41 -11.96 -13.87 -1.62
C LYS A 41 -10.83 -13.23 -0.81
N ALA A 42 -11.21 -12.41 0.16
CA ALA A 42 -10.29 -11.85 1.16
C ALA A 42 -11.08 -11.50 2.42
N ASP A 43 -10.47 -11.59 3.60
CA ASP A 43 -11.10 -11.15 4.86
C ASP A 43 -11.09 -9.61 4.99
N LEU A 44 -10.05 -8.97 4.44
CA LEU A 44 -9.81 -7.54 4.49
C LEU A 44 -9.31 -7.03 3.12
N LEU A 45 -9.91 -5.94 2.62
CA LEU A 45 -9.39 -5.20 1.48
C LEU A 45 -8.67 -3.91 1.94
N VAL A 46 -7.40 -3.74 1.60
CA VAL A 46 -6.65 -2.51 1.91
C VAL A 46 -6.20 -1.75 0.66
N THR A 47 -6.14 -0.43 0.74
CA THR A 47 -5.57 0.45 -0.30
C THR A 47 -4.55 1.41 0.31
N PRO A 48 -3.27 1.38 -0.06
CA PRO A 48 -2.22 2.24 0.54
C PRO A 48 -2.22 3.66 -0.07
N GLY A 49 -3.40 4.25 -0.29
CA GLY A 49 -3.57 5.61 -0.80
C GLY A 49 -3.48 5.78 -2.32
N ASP A 50 -3.42 7.04 -2.71
CA ASP A 50 -3.45 7.55 -4.09
C ASP A 50 -4.59 6.91 -4.88
N MET A 51 -5.81 7.08 -4.36
CA MET A 51 -7.08 6.69 -4.95
C MET A 51 -7.54 7.63 -6.07
N THR A 52 -7.00 8.84 -6.15
CA THR A 52 -7.31 9.81 -7.19
C THR A 52 -6.05 10.47 -7.74
N LEU A 53 -6.17 11.09 -8.91
CA LEU A 53 -5.20 12.01 -9.47
C LEU A 53 -5.55 13.44 -9.03
N LYS A 54 -4.57 14.16 -8.46
CA LYS A 54 -4.67 15.60 -8.11
C LYS A 54 -5.92 15.93 -7.28
N SER A 55 -6.24 15.07 -6.32
CA SER A 55 -7.27 15.32 -5.29
C SER A 55 -8.65 15.61 -5.88
N CYS A 56 -8.90 15.06 -7.08
CA CYS A 56 -10.14 15.26 -7.79
C CYS A 56 -11.29 14.66 -6.99
N ARG A 57 -12.16 15.51 -6.42
CA ARG A 57 -13.29 15.08 -5.58
C ARG A 57 -14.13 13.98 -6.22
N VAL A 58 -14.54 14.17 -7.48
CA VAL A 58 -15.35 13.18 -8.21
C VAL A 58 -14.56 11.89 -8.46
N GLY A 59 -13.26 11.99 -8.71
CA GLY A 59 -12.37 10.84 -8.85
C GLY A 59 -12.27 10.05 -7.55
N LEU A 60 -12.09 10.74 -6.42
CA LEU A 60 -12.00 10.17 -5.09
C LEU A 60 -13.31 9.49 -4.66
N GLU A 61 -14.45 10.16 -4.82
CA GLU A 61 -15.79 9.58 -4.56
C GLU A 61 -16.01 8.31 -5.40
N ALA A 62 -15.65 8.34 -6.69
CA ALA A 62 -15.76 7.19 -7.57
C ALA A 62 -14.81 6.05 -7.17
N ALA A 63 -13.57 6.36 -6.81
CA ALA A 63 -12.58 5.37 -6.36
C ALA A 63 -13.04 4.67 -5.08
N TRP A 64 -13.52 5.45 -4.10
CA TRP A 64 -13.99 4.93 -2.82
C TRP A 64 -15.22 4.02 -2.97
N ALA A 65 -16.18 4.42 -3.79
CA ALA A 65 -17.34 3.57 -4.13
C ALA A 65 -16.92 2.27 -4.84
N ARG A 66 -15.83 2.30 -5.63
CA ARG A 66 -15.29 1.09 -6.28
C ARG A 66 -14.59 0.17 -5.30
N ILE A 67 -13.84 0.71 -4.33
CA ILE A 67 -13.24 -0.08 -3.26
C ILE A 67 -14.33 -0.77 -2.43
N GLU A 68 -15.39 -0.05 -2.04
CA GLU A 68 -16.54 -0.65 -1.35
C GLU A 68 -17.16 -1.79 -2.18
N LYS A 69 -17.34 -1.57 -3.49
CA LYS A 69 -17.87 -2.60 -4.39
C LYS A 69 -16.93 -3.81 -4.50
N PHE A 70 -15.62 -3.60 -4.57
CA PHE A 70 -14.64 -4.70 -4.58
C PHE A 70 -14.66 -5.48 -3.27
N SER A 71 -14.74 -4.81 -2.12
CA SER A 71 -14.88 -5.45 -0.81
C SER A 71 -16.11 -6.37 -0.78
N LYS A 72 -17.28 -5.90 -1.25
CA LYS A 72 -18.48 -6.73 -1.36
C LYS A 72 -18.32 -7.91 -2.32
N LEU A 73 -17.63 -7.73 -3.45
CA LEU A 73 -17.39 -8.80 -4.42
C LEU A 73 -16.40 -9.86 -3.91
N LEU A 74 -15.42 -9.44 -3.10
CA LEU A 74 -14.44 -10.31 -2.44
C LEU A 74 -14.99 -10.99 -1.19
N ASP A 75 -16.23 -10.71 -0.80
CA ASP A 75 -16.81 -11.19 0.46
C ASP A 75 -15.98 -10.75 1.69
N ALA A 76 -15.34 -9.59 1.59
CA ALA A 76 -14.49 -9.05 2.65
C ALA A 76 -15.34 -8.47 3.78
N GLY A 77 -15.04 -8.87 5.01
CA GLY A 77 -15.70 -8.36 6.21
C GLY A 77 -15.45 -6.87 6.43
N ASN A 78 -14.33 -6.36 5.91
CA ASN A 78 -13.97 -4.96 6.03
C ASN A 78 -13.11 -4.44 4.86
N PHE A 79 -13.03 -3.12 4.73
CA PHE A 79 -12.02 -2.46 3.91
C PHE A 79 -11.52 -1.16 4.52
N ALA A 80 -10.28 -0.81 4.19
CA ALA A 80 -9.63 0.38 4.70
C ALA A 80 -8.66 0.99 3.67
N ALA A 81 -8.39 2.29 3.81
CA ALA A 81 -7.34 2.95 3.04
C ALA A 81 -6.45 3.85 3.90
N ALA A 82 -5.17 3.91 3.54
CA ALA A 82 -4.31 5.01 3.94
C ALA A 82 -4.55 6.20 3.01
N THR A 83 -4.26 7.41 3.49
CA THR A 83 -4.36 8.61 2.65
C THR A 83 -3.09 8.77 1.84
N GLY A 84 -3.20 8.92 0.52
CA GLY A 84 -2.09 9.24 -0.35
C GLY A 84 -1.94 10.73 -0.65
N ASN A 85 -0.78 11.10 -1.19
CA ASN A 85 -0.46 12.48 -1.47
C ASN A 85 -1.30 13.05 -2.64
N HIS A 86 -1.82 12.19 -3.50
CA HIS A 86 -2.76 12.59 -4.55
C HIS A 86 -4.22 12.59 -4.08
N ASP A 87 -4.56 12.07 -2.89
CA ASP A 87 -5.95 12.06 -2.37
C ASP A 87 -6.37 13.38 -1.74
N ILE A 88 -5.39 14.18 -1.35
CA ILE A 88 -5.54 15.49 -0.70
C ILE A 88 -4.82 16.54 -1.51
N MET A 89 -5.16 17.81 -1.30
CA MET A 89 -4.49 18.93 -1.96
C MET A 89 -3.07 19.13 -1.39
N SER A 90 -2.18 18.16 -1.53
CA SER A 90 -0.83 18.20 -0.93
C SER A 90 0.05 19.31 -1.51
N ARG A 91 -0.29 19.82 -2.69
CA ARG A 91 0.48 20.82 -3.44
C ARG A 91 -0.19 22.18 -3.46
N SER A 92 -1.31 22.36 -2.75
CA SER A 92 -1.89 23.69 -2.59
C SER A 92 -0.95 24.55 -1.73
N GLY A 93 -0.89 25.84 -2.02
CA GLY A 93 -0.20 26.78 -1.15
C GLY A 93 -0.85 26.84 0.23
N ALA A 94 -0.26 27.62 1.14
CA ALA A 94 -0.77 27.82 2.50
C ALA A 94 -2.22 28.35 2.58
N ASP A 95 -2.80 28.77 1.46
CA ASP A 95 -4.13 29.39 1.36
C ASP A 95 -5.30 28.40 1.26
N GLU A 96 -5.04 27.08 1.13
CA GLU A 96 -6.09 26.04 1.20
C GLU A 96 -5.90 25.17 2.45
N PRO A 97 -6.37 25.61 3.64
CA PRO A 97 -6.16 24.91 4.90
C PRO A 97 -6.94 23.58 5.00
N GLU A 98 -7.92 23.36 4.12
CA GLU A 98 -8.90 22.29 4.19
C GLU A 98 -8.54 21.06 3.33
N ILE A 99 -7.26 20.69 3.28
CA ILE A 99 -6.76 19.64 2.36
C ILE A 99 -7.41 18.25 2.56
N TRP A 100 -8.02 18.00 3.73
CA TRP A 100 -8.65 16.74 4.13
C TRP A 100 -10.16 16.69 3.94
N GLU A 101 -10.82 17.83 3.68
CA GLU A 101 -12.28 17.93 3.79
C GLU A 101 -13.02 17.01 2.84
N THR A 102 -12.46 16.75 1.66
CA THR A 102 -13.08 15.83 0.70
C THR A 102 -13.10 14.40 1.24
N LEU A 103 -12.02 13.94 1.90
CA LEU A 103 -11.96 12.59 2.50
C LEU A 103 -12.96 12.44 3.65
N LYS A 104 -13.09 13.47 4.50
CA LYS A 104 -14.05 13.46 5.63
C LYS A 104 -15.51 13.34 5.19
N ARG A 105 -15.82 13.73 3.95
CA ARG A 105 -17.18 13.73 3.38
C ARG A 105 -17.50 12.48 2.56
N LEU A 106 -16.56 11.54 2.42
CA LEU A 106 -16.80 10.31 1.70
C LEU A 106 -17.86 9.46 2.40
N ASN A 107 -18.65 8.76 1.58
CA ASN A 107 -19.62 7.77 2.01
C ASN A 107 -19.37 6.45 1.25
N PRO A 108 -19.21 5.30 1.95
CA PRO A 108 -19.19 5.14 3.40
C PRO A 108 -18.04 5.90 4.08
N GLN A 109 -18.08 6.06 5.40
CA GLN A 109 -17.15 6.96 6.10
C GLN A 109 -15.68 6.48 6.01
N TYR A 110 -14.78 7.41 5.67
CA TYR A 110 -13.32 7.21 5.59
C TYR A 110 -12.66 7.23 6.99
N PRO A 111 -11.49 6.60 7.23
CA PRO A 111 -10.67 5.75 6.34
C PRO A 111 -11.13 4.30 6.24
N CYS A 112 -12.09 3.92 7.07
CA CYS A 112 -12.67 2.59 7.13
C CYS A 112 -14.11 2.73 7.65
N PRO A 113 -15.11 2.10 7.00
CA PRO A 113 -16.51 2.25 7.38
C PRO A 113 -16.85 1.69 8.76
N THR A 114 -16.14 0.67 9.24
CA THR A 114 -16.47 -0.02 10.49
C THR A 114 -15.82 0.60 11.72
N LEU A 115 -14.91 1.57 11.54
CA LEU A 115 -14.37 2.31 12.68
C LEU A 115 -15.49 3.01 13.44
N ASP A 116 -15.42 2.98 14.77
CA ASP A 116 -16.28 3.83 15.58
C ASP A 116 -15.89 5.31 15.44
N GLU A 117 -16.71 6.18 16.01
CA GLU A 117 -16.48 7.62 15.97
C GLU A 117 -15.15 8.02 16.62
N VAL A 118 -14.73 7.33 17.69
CA VAL A 118 -13.52 7.66 18.45
C VAL A 118 -12.27 7.35 17.61
N GLU A 119 -12.18 6.17 17.02
CA GLU A 119 -11.06 5.78 16.16
C GLU A 119 -11.03 6.63 14.88
N ARG A 120 -12.21 7.01 14.35
CA ARG A 120 -12.27 7.94 13.21
C ARG A 120 -11.75 9.34 13.58
N LEU A 121 -12.12 9.86 14.75
CA LEU A 121 -11.60 11.14 15.23
C LEU A 121 -10.10 11.07 15.48
N ARG A 122 -9.57 9.97 16.01
CA ARG A 122 -8.12 9.73 16.15
C ARG A 122 -7.40 9.77 14.81
N TYR A 123 -7.98 9.22 13.75
CA TYR A 123 -7.36 9.30 12.42
C TYR A 123 -7.07 10.75 12.00
N TRP A 124 -7.96 11.68 12.34
CA TRP A 124 -7.81 13.08 11.99
C TRP A 124 -6.95 13.84 13.01
N ALA A 125 -7.15 13.60 14.30
CA ALA A 125 -6.50 14.33 15.40
C ALA A 125 -5.07 13.82 15.68
N ASP A 126 -4.92 12.51 15.77
CA ASP A 126 -3.66 11.83 16.12
C ASP A 126 -2.96 11.26 14.88
N HIS A 127 -3.56 11.39 13.70
CA HIS A 127 -3.03 10.95 12.40
C HIS A 127 -2.93 9.43 12.22
N PHE A 128 -3.58 8.64 13.09
CA PHE A 128 -3.75 7.22 12.90
C PHE A 128 -5.03 6.70 13.55
N SER A 129 -5.46 5.50 13.17
CA SER A 129 -6.56 4.77 13.81
C SER A 129 -6.24 3.28 13.83
N VAL A 130 -6.94 2.52 14.68
CA VAL A 130 -6.73 1.08 14.80
C VAL A 130 -8.01 0.31 14.49
N ILE A 131 -7.93 -0.62 13.55
CA ILE A 131 -8.90 -1.71 13.39
C ILE A 131 -8.37 -2.90 14.20
N ASP A 132 -9.14 -3.42 15.15
CA ASP A 132 -8.72 -4.52 16.02
C ASP A 132 -9.73 -5.68 15.96
N GLU A 133 -9.58 -6.53 14.95
CA GLU A 133 -10.42 -7.73 14.75
C GLU A 133 -9.83 -8.92 15.49
N GLU A 134 -10.55 -10.05 15.55
CA GLU A 134 -10.08 -11.26 16.25
C GLU A 134 -8.71 -11.77 15.73
N SER A 135 -8.56 -11.86 14.41
CA SER A 135 -7.39 -12.47 13.75
C SER A 135 -6.29 -11.48 13.35
N TYR A 136 -6.63 -10.21 13.19
CA TYR A 136 -5.69 -9.19 12.72
C TYR A 136 -5.92 -7.84 13.37
N ARG A 137 -4.88 -7.02 13.36
CA ARG A 137 -4.91 -5.61 13.76
C ARG A 137 -4.34 -4.76 12.65
N VAL A 138 -5.01 -3.66 12.30
CA VAL A 138 -4.52 -2.70 11.31
C VAL A 138 -4.28 -1.35 11.98
N VAL A 139 -3.06 -0.86 11.95
CA VAL A 139 -2.74 0.54 12.22
C VAL A 139 -2.83 1.29 10.90
N LEU A 140 -3.89 2.08 10.73
CA LEU A 140 -4.08 2.96 9.58
C LEU A 140 -3.38 4.28 9.86
N PHE A 141 -2.21 4.48 9.28
CA PHE A 141 -1.40 5.68 9.50
C PHE A 141 -1.50 6.67 8.33
N ASN A 142 -1.85 7.92 8.65
CA ASN A 142 -1.86 9.02 7.70
C ASN A 142 -0.47 9.63 7.58
N SER A 143 0.39 9.01 6.76
CA SER A 143 1.73 9.54 6.45
C SER A 143 1.73 10.91 5.76
N CYS A 144 0.57 11.36 5.28
CA CYS A 144 0.42 12.63 4.56
C CYS A 144 0.02 13.79 5.46
N ASN A 145 -0.19 13.55 6.77
CA ASN A 145 -0.74 14.53 7.71
C ASN A 145 -0.01 15.89 7.73
N CYS A 146 1.29 15.89 7.42
CA CYS A 146 2.14 17.09 7.44
C CYS A 146 2.28 17.79 6.09
N HIS A 147 1.58 17.38 5.03
CA HIS A 147 1.80 17.92 3.68
C HIS A 147 1.58 19.44 3.54
N ALA A 148 0.74 20.05 4.38
CA ALA A 148 0.54 21.50 4.41
C ALA A 148 1.60 22.28 5.20
N ARG A 149 2.61 21.62 5.80
CA ARG A 149 3.53 22.25 6.77
C ARG A 149 4.83 22.82 6.18
N GLY A 150 5.07 22.71 4.87
CA GLY A 150 6.26 23.30 4.26
C GLY A 150 6.61 22.75 2.88
N SER A 151 7.70 23.27 2.31
CA SER A 151 8.24 22.79 1.04
C SER A 151 8.70 21.34 1.16
N ASN A 152 8.30 20.50 0.21
CA ASN A 152 8.68 19.09 0.03
C ASN A 152 8.05 18.08 1.01
N GLU A 153 7.25 18.49 1.99
CA GLU A 153 6.52 17.53 2.86
C GLU A 153 5.59 16.63 2.02
N PHE A 154 5.02 17.17 0.94
CA PHE A 154 4.15 16.42 0.01
C PHE A 154 4.83 15.29 -0.75
N GLU A 155 6.17 15.29 -0.81
CA GLU A 155 6.96 14.27 -1.50
C GLU A 155 7.35 13.12 -0.56
N ARG A 156 7.48 13.38 0.74
CA ARG A 156 8.08 12.42 1.68
C ARG A 156 7.09 11.89 2.70
N GLY A 157 6.17 12.72 3.15
CA GLY A 157 5.41 12.46 4.37
C GLY A 157 6.28 12.42 5.61
N ARG A 158 5.62 12.24 6.76
CA ARG A 158 6.26 12.33 8.08
C ARG A 158 5.44 11.63 9.13
N ILE A 159 6.12 11.05 10.12
CA ILE A 159 5.53 10.80 11.44
C ILE A 159 6.05 11.84 12.45
N THR A 160 5.13 12.50 13.16
CA THR A 160 5.50 13.44 14.23
C THR A 160 5.82 12.68 15.51
N ASP A 161 6.64 13.26 16.39
CA ASP A 161 6.98 12.62 17.67
C ASP A 161 5.74 12.34 18.53
N TYR A 162 4.74 13.23 18.45
CA TYR A 162 3.43 13.04 19.08
C TYR A 162 2.73 11.80 18.54
N THR A 163 2.63 11.67 17.21
CA THR A 163 1.97 10.53 16.56
C THR A 163 2.71 9.23 16.87
N LEU A 164 4.05 9.25 16.79
CA LEU A 164 4.89 8.10 17.11
C LEU A 164 4.65 7.65 18.55
N THR A 165 4.67 8.58 19.51
CA THR A 165 4.39 8.27 20.92
C THR A 165 3.01 7.62 21.08
N LYS A 166 1.98 8.18 20.44
CA LYS A 166 0.61 7.63 20.51
C LYS A 166 0.48 6.25 19.88
N ILE A 167 1.12 6.01 18.75
CA ILE A 167 1.17 4.69 18.11
C ILE A 167 1.86 3.72 19.06
N THR A 168 3.05 4.06 19.58
CA THR A 168 3.83 3.21 20.49
C THR A 168 3.04 2.85 21.75
N GLU A 169 2.41 3.83 22.41
CA GLU A 169 1.52 3.62 23.55
C GLU A 169 0.40 2.63 23.20
N ARG A 170 -0.25 2.81 22.05
CA ARG A 170 -1.41 2.02 21.63
C ARG A 170 -1.03 0.58 21.31
N ILE A 171 0.06 0.35 20.56
CA ILE A 171 0.50 -0.99 20.16
C ILE A 171 1.13 -1.76 21.34
N SER A 172 1.82 -1.07 22.25
CA SER A 172 2.43 -1.71 23.43
C SER A 172 1.38 -2.14 24.44
N ALA A 173 0.28 -1.40 24.57
CA ALA A 173 -0.86 -1.78 25.40
C ALA A 173 -1.73 -2.88 24.75
N ALA A 174 -1.54 -3.13 23.46
CA ALA A 174 -2.40 -4.03 22.71
C ALA A 174 -2.05 -5.49 23.03
N LYS A 175 -3.05 -6.22 23.53
CA LYS A 175 -2.91 -7.65 23.85
C LYS A 175 -3.30 -8.50 22.64
N GLY A 176 -2.91 -9.77 22.72
CA GLY A 176 -3.31 -10.79 21.77
C GLY A 176 -2.25 -11.10 20.72
N SER A 177 -2.26 -12.36 20.31
CA SER A 177 -1.39 -12.94 19.31
C SER A 177 -2.08 -12.86 17.94
N LYS A 178 -1.94 -11.71 17.27
CA LYS A 178 -2.61 -11.40 16.00
C LYS A 178 -1.58 -11.06 14.91
N LEU A 179 -2.00 -11.13 13.66
CA LEU A 179 -1.26 -10.48 12.57
C LEU A 179 -1.44 -8.96 12.69
N ASN A 180 -0.34 -8.22 12.90
CA ASN A 180 -0.39 -6.75 12.87
C ASN A 180 0.01 -6.23 11.49
N ILE A 181 -0.77 -5.28 11.00
CA ILE A 181 -0.62 -4.64 9.71
C ILE A 181 -0.45 -3.14 9.94
N LEU A 182 0.67 -2.57 9.52
CA LEU A 182 0.81 -1.12 9.41
C LEU A 182 0.48 -0.73 7.97
N LEU A 183 -0.57 0.06 7.76
CA LEU A 183 -0.94 0.57 6.43
C LEU A 183 -0.64 2.07 6.36
N CYS A 184 0.23 2.46 5.44
CA CYS A 184 0.55 3.86 5.16
C CYS A 184 0.70 4.10 3.66
N HIS A 185 0.88 5.35 3.25
CA HIS A 185 1.12 5.65 1.83
C HIS A 185 2.61 5.79 1.53
N HIS A 186 3.27 6.72 2.22
CA HIS A 186 4.70 6.95 2.07
C HIS A 186 5.50 5.79 2.68
N HIS A 187 6.63 5.48 2.06
CA HIS A 187 7.46 4.35 2.45
C HIS A 187 8.30 4.70 3.68
N PRO A 188 8.28 3.87 4.75
CA PRO A 188 9.03 4.14 5.97
C PRO A 188 10.52 3.85 5.86
N SER A 189 10.94 3.18 4.79
CA SER A 189 12.33 2.85 4.52
C SER A 189 12.64 3.08 3.05
N LYS A 190 13.83 3.60 2.77
CA LYS A 190 14.32 3.82 1.40
C LYS A 190 14.22 2.53 0.57
N LEU A 191 13.54 2.62 -0.57
CA LEU A 191 13.51 1.56 -1.57
C LEU A 191 14.78 1.55 -2.44
N PRO A 192 15.08 0.43 -3.13
CA PRO A 192 16.15 0.41 -4.12
C PRO A 192 15.95 1.46 -5.20
N ASP A 193 17.03 2.12 -5.59
CA ASP A 193 17.00 3.06 -6.72
C ASP A 193 16.78 2.26 -8.03
N VAL A 194 15.65 2.50 -8.70
CA VAL A 194 15.30 1.80 -9.96
C VAL A 194 16.19 2.25 -11.12
N SER A 195 16.72 3.46 -11.04
CA SER A 195 17.74 3.95 -11.96
C SER A 195 18.59 5.05 -11.32
N ALA A 196 19.86 5.15 -11.74
CA ALA A 196 20.74 6.24 -11.34
C ALA A 196 20.23 7.64 -11.76
N ARG A 197 19.26 7.70 -12.69
CA ARG A 197 18.66 8.97 -13.17
C ARG A 197 17.56 9.48 -12.25
N PHE A 198 16.96 8.61 -11.45
CA PHE A 198 15.82 8.93 -10.58
C PHE A 198 16.05 8.33 -9.18
N PRO A 199 17.03 8.86 -8.43
CA PRO A 199 17.26 8.45 -7.05
C PRO A 199 16.03 8.72 -6.19
N ASP A 200 15.78 7.84 -5.22
CA ASP A 200 14.70 8.00 -4.28
C ASP A 200 15.10 8.90 -3.09
N TYR A 201 14.37 10.00 -2.94
CA TYR A 201 14.43 10.92 -1.79
C TYR A 201 13.08 11.09 -1.10
N SER A 202 12.10 10.26 -1.48
CA SER A 202 10.73 10.34 -0.99
C SER A 202 10.51 9.50 0.27
N GLU A 203 11.57 8.99 0.91
CA GLU A 203 11.40 8.23 2.14
C GLU A 203 10.84 9.10 3.26
N MET A 204 9.92 8.49 4.00
CA MET A 204 9.18 9.13 5.07
C MET A 204 10.09 9.57 6.20
N ILE A 205 9.90 10.81 6.63
CA ILE A 205 10.67 11.35 7.73
C ILE A 205 10.25 10.66 9.03
N HIS A 206 11.25 10.16 9.78
CA HIS A 206 11.11 9.33 10.98
C HIS A 206 10.49 7.94 10.73
N GLY A 207 10.49 7.45 9.49
CA GLY A 207 10.01 6.10 9.17
C GLY A 207 10.81 4.99 9.86
N ASP A 208 12.12 5.16 10.05
CA ASP A 208 12.97 4.23 10.80
C ASP A 208 12.58 4.13 12.28
N ALA A 209 12.19 5.26 12.91
CA ALA A 209 11.72 5.29 14.28
C ALA A 209 10.38 4.54 14.43
N LEU A 210 9.49 4.67 13.46
CA LEU A 210 8.24 3.89 13.42
C LEU A 210 8.51 2.39 13.27
N LEU A 211 9.42 1.99 12.38
CA LEU A 211 9.80 0.58 12.19
C LEU A 211 10.41 -0.01 13.48
N ARG A 212 11.28 0.72 14.16
CA ARG A 212 11.82 0.29 15.46
C ARG A 212 10.71 0.12 16.51
N ALA A 213 9.81 1.09 16.62
CA ALA A 213 8.73 1.05 17.61
C ALA A 213 7.82 -0.17 17.44
N ILE A 214 7.49 -0.56 16.21
CA ILE A 214 6.69 -1.77 15.97
C ILE A 214 7.49 -3.06 16.22
N GLU A 215 8.80 -3.07 15.93
CA GLU A 215 9.67 -4.23 16.18
C GLU A 215 9.89 -4.49 17.68
N GLU A 216 9.98 -3.43 18.48
CA GLU A 216 10.10 -3.50 19.95
C GLU A 216 8.88 -4.15 20.63
N THR A 217 7.73 -4.22 19.95
CA THR A 217 6.55 -4.95 20.46
C THR A 217 6.73 -6.45 20.46
N GLU A 218 7.73 -6.97 19.73
CA GLU A 218 7.97 -8.39 19.53
C GLU A 218 6.80 -9.15 18.85
N GLN A 219 5.84 -8.43 18.28
CA GLN A 219 4.69 -9.01 17.58
C GLN A 219 4.95 -9.16 16.08
N SER A 220 4.11 -9.95 15.42
CA SER A 220 4.15 -10.16 13.96
C SER A 220 3.66 -8.91 13.22
N TRP A 221 4.56 -8.23 12.51
CA TRP A 221 4.23 -7.03 11.72
C TRP A 221 4.52 -7.19 10.23
N ILE A 222 3.52 -6.86 9.41
CA ILE A 222 3.72 -6.47 8.02
C ILE A 222 3.39 -4.99 7.84
N VAL A 223 4.24 -4.29 7.10
CA VAL A 223 4.04 -2.90 6.70
C VAL A 223 3.68 -2.89 5.23
N ILE A 224 2.50 -2.36 4.90
CA ILE A 224 2.00 -2.26 3.53
C ILE A 224 1.98 -0.78 3.15
N HIS A 225 2.65 -0.41 2.06
CA HIS A 225 2.68 0.97 1.58
C HIS A 225 2.63 1.10 0.06
N GLY A 226 2.47 2.34 -0.42
CA GLY A 226 2.37 2.71 -1.83
C GLY A 226 3.44 3.73 -2.22
N HIS A 227 2.99 4.81 -2.85
CA HIS A 227 3.76 5.99 -3.28
C HIS A 227 4.74 5.78 -4.45
N LYS A 228 5.64 4.81 -4.36
CA LYS A 228 6.72 4.63 -5.35
C LYS A 228 6.29 3.94 -6.63
N HIS A 229 5.10 3.34 -6.65
CA HIS A 229 4.60 2.52 -7.74
C HIS A 229 5.50 1.31 -8.08
N LEU A 230 6.47 0.99 -7.22
CA LEU A 230 7.47 -0.06 -7.41
C LEU A 230 7.14 -1.26 -6.52
N PRO A 231 6.66 -2.38 -7.09
CA PRO A 231 6.45 -3.61 -6.34
C PRO A 231 7.75 -4.08 -5.69
N ASN A 232 7.77 -4.22 -4.36
CA ASN A 232 8.93 -4.73 -3.64
C ASN A 232 8.53 -5.42 -2.34
N LEU A 233 9.16 -6.56 -2.07
CA LEU A 233 9.13 -7.21 -0.76
C LEU A 233 10.51 -7.09 -0.13
N SER A 234 10.56 -6.53 1.07
CA SER A 234 11.80 -6.39 1.83
C SER A 234 11.54 -6.59 3.32
N TYR A 235 12.60 -6.44 4.12
CA TYR A 235 12.53 -6.54 5.56
C TYR A 235 13.14 -5.29 6.16
N ALA A 236 12.53 -4.81 7.24
CA ALA A 236 13.11 -3.74 8.04
C ALA A 236 14.48 -4.15 8.60
N LYS A 237 15.31 -3.15 8.90
CA LYS A 237 16.65 -3.38 9.47
C LYS A 237 16.48 -3.86 10.91
N GLY A 238 16.89 -5.10 11.19
CA GLY A 238 16.73 -5.69 12.52
C GLY A 238 17.07 -7.17 12.55
N GLY A 239 16.88 -7.80 13.71
CA GLY A 239 17.11 -9.23 13.94
C GLY A 239 15.91 -10.10 13.53
N ALA A 240 15.72 -11.22 14.23
CA ALA A 240 14.67 -12.18 13.91
C ALA A 240 13.24 -11.59 13.93
N ALA A 241 13.02 -10.46 14.62
CA ALA A 241 11.74 -9.77 14.74
C ALA A 241 11.49 -8.67 13.69
N SER A 242 12.40 -8.39 12.74
CA SER A 242 12.15 -7.25 11.85
C SER A 242 10.88 -7.40 11.03
N SER A 243 10.15 -6.31 10.87
CA SER A 243 8.89 -6.30 10.12
C SER A 243 9.10 -6.64 8.64
N VAL A 244 8.09 -7.28 8.04
CA VAL A 244 8.02 -7.45 6.58
C VAL A 244 7.55 -6.13 5.98
N ILE A 245 8.21 -5.63 4.94
CA ILE A 245 7.82 -4.40 4.24
C ILE A 245 7.38 -4.74 2.82
N PHE A 246 6.14 -4.42 2.51
CA PHE A 246 5.48 -4.68 1.23
C PHE A 246 5.15 -3.36 0.53
N SER A 247 5.92 -3.04 -0.50
CA SER A 247 5.67 -1.93 -1.40
C SER A 247 4.76 -2.36 -2.55
N CYS A 248 3.61 -1.70 -2.67
CA CYS A 248 2.64 -1.99 -3.71
C CYS A 248 2.98 -1.27 -5.02
N GLY A 249 2.82 -1.98 -6.13
CA GLY A 249 2.71 -1.38 -7.46
C GLY A 249 1.45 -0.55 -7.64
N SER A 250 1.39 0.17 -8.75
CA SER A 250 0.18 0.89 -9.17
C SER A 250 -0.95 -0.05 -9.54
N PHE A 251 -2.19 0.29 -9.21
CA PHE A 251 -3.34 -0.45 -9.75
C PHE A 251 -3.73 -0.03 -11.18
N SER A 252 -3.56 1.25 -11.51
CA SER A 252 -4.14 1.85 -12.74
C SER A 252 -3.39 3.07 -13.27
N ALA A 253 -2.18 3.34 -12.79
CA ALA A 253 -1.42 4.48 -13.25
C ALA A 253 -0.91 4.24 -14.68
N ALA A 254 -0.91 5.30 -15.50
CA ALA A 254 -0.13 5.27 -16.74
C ALA A 254 1.31 5.63 -16.38
N LEU A 255 2.15 4.61 -16.17
CA LEU A 255 3.54 4.77 -15.74
C LEU A 255 4.42 4.99 -16.98
N PRO A 256 5.08 6.15 -17.12
CA PRO A 256 5.99 6.36 -18.23
C PRO A 256 7.20 5.42 -18.10
N PRO A 257 7.55 4.63 -19.14
CA PRO A 257 8.62 3.64 -19.07
C PRO A 257 9.99 4.21 -18.67
N GLU A 258 10.22 5.50 -18.88
CA GLU A 258 11.45 6.20 -18.51
C GLU A 258 11.67 6.29 -17.00
N PHE A 259 10.60 6.28 -16.19
CA PHE A 259 10.70 6.38 -14.72
C PHE A 259 10.70 5.01 -14.05
N LEU A 260 9.91 4.07 -14.57
CA LEU A 260 9.70 2.74 -13.97
C LEU A 260 9.68 1.65 -15.05
N PRO A 261 10.81 1.41 -15.75
CA PRO A 261 10.87 0.48 -16.86
C PRO A 261 10.47 -0.93 -16.40
N GLY A 262 9.61 -1.58 -17.18
CA GLY A 262 9.16 -2.95 -16.91
C GLY A 262 8.27 -3.10 -15.68
N THR A 263 7.70 -2.02 -15.15
CA THR A 263 6.71 -2.06 -14.06
C THR A 263 5.31 -2.16 -14.65
N ALA A 264 4.55 -3.14 -14.20
CA ALA A 264 3.15 -3.32 -14.58
C ALA A 264 2.22 -2.65 -13.55
N ASN A 265 0.99 -2.37 -13.98
CA ASN A 265 -0.08 -2.19 -12.99
C ASN A 265 -0.37 -3.55 -12.33
N GLN A 266 -0.37 -3.60 -11.00
CA GLN A 266 -0.55 -4.81 -10.21
C GLN A 266 -1.64 -4.67 -9.14
N PHE A 267 -2.26 -5.79 -8.81
CA PHE A 267 -2.95 -5.99 -7.53
C PHE A 267 -2.51 -7.32 -6.90
N TYR A 268 -2.80 -7.48 -5.62
CA TYR A 268 -2.26 -8.57 -4.81
C TYR A 268 -3.34 -9.23 -3.95
N ILE A 269 -3.15 -10.53 -3.69
CA ILE A 269 -3.82 -11.28 -2.61
C ILE A 269 -2.72 -11.79 -1.70
N LEU A 270 -2.77 -11.39 -0.44
CA LEU A 270 -1.82 -11.82 0.58
C LEU A 270 -2.55 -12.81 1.51
N ASP A 271 -2.05 -14.03 1.55
CA ASP A 271 -2.56 -15.10 2.42
C ASP A 271 -1.56 -15.30 3.56
N PHE A 272 -2.03 -15.34 4.81
CA PHE A 272 -1.18 -15.43 6.00
C PHE A 272 -1.52 -16.64 6.86
N ASP A 273 -0.48 -17.27 7.38
CA ASP A 273 -0.57 -18.28 8.42
C ASP A 273 -0.75 -17.60 9.79
N LEU A 274 -1.97 -17.63 10.30
CA LEU A 274 -2.33 -17.00 11.57
C LEU A 274 -1.73 -17.70 12.79
N ASP A 275 -1.42 -19.00 12.71
CA ASP A 275 -0.73 -19.72 13.79
C ASP A 275 0.71 -19.23 13.90
N SER A 276 1.38 -19.02 12.75
CA SER A 276 2.68 -18.35 12.71
C SER A 276 2.61 -16.92 13.25
N ALA A 277 1.59 -16.15 12.85
CA ALA A 277 1.39 -14.80 13.37
C ALA A 277 1.23 -14.78 14.89
N ALA A 278 0.52 -15.76 15.43
CA ALA A 278 0.31 -15.89 16.86
C ALA A 278 1.60 -16.19 17.65
N MET A 279 2.59 -16.80 16.99
CA MET A 279 3.93 -17.07 17.52
C MET A 279 4.95 -15.94 17.28
N GLY A 280 4.51 -14.77 16.78
CA GLY A 280 5.42 -13.65 16.50
C GLY A 280 6.18 -13.77 15.18
N ALA A 281 5.69 -14.58 14.23
CA ALA A 281 6.26 -14.78 12.91
C ALA A 281 5.28 -14.36 11.79
N VAL A 282 5.76 -13.65 10.77
CA VAL A 282 4.97 -13.40 9.55
C VAL A 282 5.30 -14.47 8.53
N ARG A 283 4.31 -15.34 8.26
CA ARG A 283 4.37 -16.37 7.24
C ARG A 283 3.14 -16.34 6.35
N GLY A 284 3.32 -16.61 5.06
CA GLY A 284 2.23 -16.49 4.10
C GLY A 284 2.68 -16.61 2.66
N THR A 285 1.80 -16.21 1.75
CA THR A 285 2.08 -16.13 0.32
C THR A 285 1.52 -14.84 -0.27
N VAL A 286 2.20 -14.32 -1.28
CA VAL A 286 1.68 -13.23 -2.11
C VAL A 286 1.35 -13.79 -3.48
N GLU A 287 0.10 -13.70 -3.90
CA GLU A 287 -0.30 -13.82 -5.29
C GLU A 287 -0.46 -12.44 -5.91
N SER A 288 -0.11 -12.32 -7.18
CA SER A 288 -0.13 -11.04 -7.89
C SER A 288 -0.64 -11.21 -9.32
N TRP A 289 -1.21 -10.13 -9.85
CA TRP A 289 -1.74 -10.07 -11.21
C TRP A 289 -1.22 -8.82 -11.90
N ASP A 290 -0.84 -8.96 -13.17
CA ASP A 290 -0.45 -7.86 -14.04
C ASP A 290 -1.66 -7.46 -14.88
N TRP A 291 -1.93 -6.15 -14.98
CA TRP A 291 -2.90 -5.62 -15.93
C TRP A 291 -2.23 -5.12 -17.20
N CYS A 292 -2.80 -5.51 -18.34
CA CYS A 292 -2.35 -5.14 -19.66
C CYS A 292 -3.52 -4.61 -20.49
N LEU A 293 -3.35 -3.43 -21.09
CA LEU A 293 -4.32 -2.91 -22.05
C LEU A 293 -4.50 -3.91 -23.21
N GLY A 294 -5.74 -4.22 -23.55
CA GLY A 294 -6.10 -5.19 -24.59
C GLY A 294 -6.14 -6.65 -24.12
N ALA A 295 -5.57 -6.99 -22.96
CA ALA A 295 -5.59 -8.35 -22.40
C ALA A 295 -6.39 -8.48 -21.09
N GLY A 296 -6.40 -7.44 -20.25
CA GLY A 296 -6.99 -7.46 -18.91
C GLY A 296 -5.99 -7.91 -17.83
N TRP A 297 -6.51 -8.44 -16.72
CA TRP A 297 -5.70 -9.00 -15.64
C TRP A 297 -5.29 -10.44 -15.94
N SER A 298 -4.01 -10.75 -15.73
CA SER A 298 -3.47 -12.11 -15.77
C SER A 298 -2.59 -12.36 -14.55
N LYS A 299 -2.55 -13.59 -14.04
CA LYS A 299 -1.60 -13.95 -12.98
C LYS A 299 -0.20 -13.56 -13.43
N ALA A 300 0.52 -12.84 -12.58
CA ALA A 300 1.91 -12.52 -12.85
C ALA A 300 2.71 -13.83 -12.96
N SER A 301 3.68 -13.88 -13.85
CA SER A 301 4.52 -15.05 -14.11
C SER A 301 5.92 -14.60 -14.45
N PHE A 302 6.96 -15.38 -14.19
CA PHE A 302 8.35 -14.99 -14.49
C PHE A 302 8.67 -14.90 -15.98
N ASP A 303 7.77 -15.34 -16.86
CA ASP A 303 8.01 -15.51 -18.31
C ASP A 303 7.84 -14.20 -19.11
N ASP A 304 7.21 -13.17 -18.55
CA ASP A 304 7.12 -11.85 -19.18
C ASP A 304 8.47 -11.10 -19.04
N GLN A 305 8.88 -10.29 -20.02
CA GLN A 305 10.15 -9.54 -20.00
C GLN A 305 10.20 -8.40 -18.94
N ARG A 306 9.24 -8.36 -18.02
CA ARG A 306 9.06 -7.34 -16.98
C ARG A 306 9.85 -7.69 -15.73
N ARG A 307 10.74 -6.78 -15.31
CA ARG A 307 11.71 -7.00 -14.22
C ARG A 307 11.26 -6.46 -12.85
N ASN A 308 10.32 -5.51 -12.80
CA ASN A 308 9.91 -4.82 -11.57
C ASN A 308 8.48 -5.20 -11.18
N ARG A 309 8.34 -6.41 -10.64
CA ARG A 309 7.05 -6.97 -10.21
C ARG A 309 7.23 -8.04 -9.16
N ILE A 310 6.16 -8.28 -8.40
CA ILE A 310 6.01 -9.48 -7.59
C ILE A 310 5.26 -10.51 -8.46
N VAL A 311 5.56 -11.81 -8.31
CA VAL A 311 4.96 -12.90 -9.11
C VAL A 311 4.25 -13.89 -8.18
N ARG A 312 5.03 -14.62 -7.39
CA ARG A 312 4.57 -15.43 -6.26
C ARG A 312 5.72 -15.56 -5.28
N GLU A 313 5.54 -15.01 -4.08
CA GLU A 313 6.59 -15.02 -3.06
C GLU A 313 6.05 -15.63 -1.78
N GLY A 314 6.82 -16.56 -1.21
CA GLY A 314 6.58 -17.04 0.14
C GLY A 314 7.05 -15.98 1.13
N LEU A 315 6.17 -15.57 2.04
CA LEU A 315 6.56 -14.83 3.22
C LEU A 315 7.01 -15.88 4.24
N ASN A 316 8.28 -15.88 4.61
CA ASN A 316 8.78 -16.78 5.64
C ASN A 316 9.78 -16.05 6.52
N LYS A 317 9.30 -15.54 7.65
CA LYS A 317 10.16 -15.03 8.71
C LYS A 317 9.73 -15.61 10.03
N SER A 318 10.54 -16.52 10.56
CA SER A 318 10.32 -17.14 11.86
C SER A 318 11.40 -16.72 12.86
N ARG A 319 11.02 -16.66 14.15
CA ARG A 319 11.96 -16.41 15.25
C ARG A 319 12.96 -17.56 15.47
N ASN A 320 12.68 -18.76 14.97
CA ASN A 320 13.35 -20.00 15.39
C ASN A 320 14.07 -20.80 14.29
N PHE A 321 14.17 -20.31 13.04
CA PHE A 321 14.88 -21.04 11.98
C PHE A 321 16.02 -20.23 11.36
N TRP A 322 17.22 -20.43 11.92
CA TRP A 322 18.42 -20.61 11.11
C TRP A 322 18.67 -22.11 11.05
N LEU A 323 18.13 -22.80 10.05
CA LEU A 323 18.62 -24.09 9.53
C LEU A 323 17.71 -24.53 8.36
N ASP A 324 18.27 -24.50 7.15
CA ASP A 324 17.80 -25.18 5.94
C ASP A 324 16.33 -25.04 5.51
N THR A 325 16.08 -24.11 4.59
CA THR A 325 15.63 -24.48 3.24
C THR A 325 16.07 -23.38 2.26
N GLY A 326 16.90 -23.74 1.30
CA GLY A 326 17.33 -22.85 0.22
C GLY A 326 16.15 -22.34 -0.61
N VAL A 327 15.75 -21.10 -0.37
CA VAL A 327 15.21 -20.22 -1.40
C VAL A 327 16.09 -18.97 -1.35
N ALA A 328 17.28 -19.12 -1.92
CA ALA A 328 18.18 -18.01 -2.12
C ALA A 328 17.48 -16.97 -2.99
N ALA A 329 17.37 -15.76 -2.44
CA ALA A 329 17.19 -14.55 -3.21
C ALA A 329 18.13 -14.57 -4.42
N ARG A 330 17.59 -14.72 -5.63
CA ARG A 330 18.30 -14.30 -6.84
C ARG A 330 18.19 -12.79 -6.94
N LEU A 331 18.94 -12.10 -6.09
CA LEU A 331 19.39 -10.75 -6.36
C LEU A 331 20.37 -10.83 -7.53
N PHE A 332 20.09 -10.10 -8.61
CA PHE A 332 21.01 -9.93 -9.72
C PHE A 332 22.31 -9.30 -9.20
N GLN A 333 23.32 -10.11 -8.92
CA GLN A 333 24.71 -9.66 -8.89
C GLN A 333 25.17 -9.56 -10.36
N HIS A 334 25.21 -8.34 -10.89
CA HIS A 334 26.10 -8.06 -12.01
C HIS A 334 27.52 -8.02 -11.43
N GLY A 335 28.30 -9.06 -11.70
CA GLY A 335 29.76 -9.01 -11.55
C GLY A 335 30.35 -8.00 -12.53
N PRO A 336 31.47 -7.35 -12.19
CA PRO A 336 32.24 -6.58 -13.15
C PRO A 336 32.94 -7.55 -14.12
N ASP A 337 33.32 -7.03 -15.28
CA ASP A 337 34.16 -7.65 -16.30
C ASP A 337 33.45 -8.51 -17.36
N GLU A 338 33.11 -7.85 -18.48
CA GLU A 338 33.47 -8.31 -19.83
C GLU A 338 33.10 -7.21 -20.85
N PHE A 339 34.03 -6.31 -21.14
CA PHE A 339 34.23 -5.71 -22.47
C PHE A 339 35.65 -5.11 -22.52
N ARG A 340 36.51 -5.79 -23.28
CA ARG A 340 37.60 -5.14 -24.03
C ARG A 340 37.01 -4.46 -25.25
#